data_AF-A0A2A2M4K1-F1
#
_entry.id   AF-A0A2A2M4K1-F1
#
_cell.length_a   1.000
_cell.length_b   1.000
_cell.length_c   1.000
_cell.angle_alpha   90.00
_cell.angle_beta   90.00
_cell.angle_gamma   90.00
#
_symmetry.space_group_name_H-M   'P 1'
#
loop_
_entity.id
_entity.type
_entity.pdbx_description
1 polymer ?
#
loop_
_entity_poly.entity_id
_entity_poly.type
_entity_poly.pdbx_seq_one_letter_code
_entity_poly.pdbx_strand_id
1 'polypeptide(L)'
;MSSRPAGEIAWSSALAVTETEEAFAASGAALRQTEVVRFLTLDTSHPGSVIRCLDRARDNAKAVRTALSREAWTAINRAWLVFENRNQVGDTAQTLSLVEAVKNETRGFEGAVHQMLRNQSHWARPWAAWSIATSGRRSCRRCRR
;
A
#
# COMPACT_ATOMS: atom_id res chain seq x y z
N MET A 1 -2.58 -20.79 -37.55
CA MET A 1 -2.70 -20.39 -36.12
C MET A 1 -1.69 -19.29 -35.87
N SER A 2 -2.15 -18.12 -35.43
CA SER A 2 -1.44 -16.83 -35.52
C SER A 2 -0.16 -16.81 -34.68
N SER A 3 0.97 -16.50 -35.31
CA SER A 3 2.28 -16.23 -34.70
C SER A 3 2.38 -14.80 -34.18
N ARG A 4 1.39 -14.32 -33.41
CA ARG A 4 1.61 -13.14 -32.57
C ARG A 4 2.73 -13.48 -31.59
N PRO A 5 3.75 -12.63 -31.40
CA PRO A 5 4.79 -12.92 -30.44
C PRO A 5 4.13 -13.14 -29.08
N ALA A 6 4.33 -14.31 -28.47
CA ALA A 6 3.64 -14.72 -27.25
C ALA A 6 3.69 -13.67 -26.12
N GLY A 7 4.70 -12.79 -26.16
CA GLY A 7 4.81 -11.63 -25.27
C GLY A 7 3.67 -10.63 -25.40
N GLU A 8 3.23 -10.23 -26.60
CA GLU A 8 2.17 -9.22 -26.77
C GLU A 8 0.82 -9.71 -26.23
N ILE A 9 0.51 -11.01 -26.41
CA ILE A 9 -0.70 -11.63 -25.87
C ILE A 9 -0.63 -11.70 -24.34
N ALA A 10 0.54 -12.01 -23.76
CA ALA A 10 0.71 -12.04 -22.31
C ALA A 10 0.53 -10.64 -21.69
N TRP A 11 1.11 -9.60 -22.29
CA TRP A 11 1.00 -8.23 -21.76
C TRP A 11 -0.38 -7.61 -21.96
N SER A 12 -1.06 -7.89 -23.07
CA SER A 12 -2.47 -7.50 -23.24
C SER A 12 -3.37 -8.19 -22.23
N SER A 13 -3.17 -9.49 -21.98
CA SER A 13 -3.93 -10.21 -20.94
C SER A 13 -3.67 -9.64 -19.54
N ALA A 14 -2.45 -9.20 -19.24
CA ALA A 14 -2.14 -8.55 -17.96
C ALA A 14 -2.88 -7.21 -17.81
N LEU A 15 -2.93 -6.39 -18.87
CA LEU A 15 -3.69 -5.14 -18.87
C LEU A 15 -5.20 -5.39 -18.72
N ALA A 16 -5.73 -6.41 -19.39
CA ALA A 16 -7.12 -6.85 -19.28
C ALA A 16 -7.50 -7.20 -17.83
N VAL A 17 -6.68 -8.00 -17.15
CA VAL A 17 -6.94 -8.42 -15.76
C VAL A 17 -6.91 -7.24 -14.79
N THR A 18 -6.07 -6.25 -15.05
CA THR A 18 -6.04 -5.01 -14.25
C THR A 18 -7.12 -4.00 -14.64
N GLU A 19 -7.90 -4.27 -15.69
CA GLU A 19 -8.87 -3.35 -16.29
C GLU A 19 -8.24 -1.98 -16.65
N THR A 20 -6.98 -2.00 -17.10
CA THR A 20 -6.23 -0.76 -17.41
C THR A 20 -5.94 -0.55 -18.89
N GLU A 21 -6.55 -1.34 -19.77
CA GLU A 21 -6.33 -1.28 -21.21
C GLU A 21 -6.61 0.11 -21.79
N GLU A 22 -7.72 0.74 -21.39
CA GLU A 22 -8.09 2.10 -21.83
C GLU A 22 -7.11 3.15 -21.31
N ALA A 23 -6.69 3.04 -20.05
CA ALA A 23 -5.74 3.95 -19.43
C ALA A 23 -4.34 3.82 -20.06
N PHE A 24 -3.93 2.60 -20.40
CA PHE A 24 -2.69 2.35 -21.13
C PHE A 24 -2.77 2.88 -22.57
N ALA A 25 -3.88 2.66 -23.27
CA ALA A 25 -4.10 3.22 -24.62
C ALA A 25 -4.06 4.76 -24.61
N ALA A 26 -4.64 5.40 -23.60
CA ALA A 26 -4.60 6.85 -23.42
C ALA A 26 -3.19 7.41 -23.18
N SER A 27 -2.27 6.60 -22.64
CA SER A 27 -0.85 6.98 -22.47
C SER A 27 -0.10 7.08 -23.81
N GLY A 28 -0.63 6.50 -24.89
CA GLY A 28 0.00 6.47 -26.20
C GLY A 28 1.24 5.58 -26.30
N ALA A 29 1.55 4.81 -25.26
CA ALA A 29 2.70 3.92 -25.24
C ALA A 29 2.50 2.68 -26.13
N ALA A 30 3.57 2.22 -26.77
CA ALA A 30 3.55 0.96 -27.51
C ALA A 30 3.41 -0.23 -26.55
N LEU A 31 2.69 -1.28 -26.95
CA LEU A 31 2.53 -2.52 -26.19
C LEU A 31 3.84 -3.33 -26.14
N ARG A 32 4.83 -2.80 -25.43
CA ARG A 32 6.13 -3.42 -25.16
C ARG A 32 6.22 -3.73 -23.67
N GLN A 33 6.90 -4.82 -23.34
CA GLN A 33 7.13 -5.25 -21.95
C GLN A 33 7.59 -4.11 -21.03
N THR A 34 8.59 -3.35 -21.44
CA THR A 34 9.16 -2.25 -20.64
C THR A 34 8.15 -1.15 -20.35
N GLU A 35 7.32 -0.82 -21.33
CA GLU A 35 6.30 0.23 -21.22
C GLU A 35 5.15 -0.21 -20.34
N VAL A 36 4.68 -1.45 -20.50
CA VAL A 36 3.61 -2.02 -19.68
C VAL A 36 4.07 -2.16 -18.22
N VAL A 37 5.29 -2.64 -17.99
CA VAL A 37 5.87 -2.71 -16.64
C VAL A 37 6.00 -1.32 -16.03
N ARG A 38 6.48 -0.32 -16.79
CA ARG A 38 6.57 1.07 -16.33
C ARG A 38 5.20 1.58 -15.90
N PHE A 39 4.20 1.37 -16.74
CA PHE A 39 2.84 1.82 -16.54
C PHE A 39 2.21 1.21 -15.27
N LEU A 40 2.36 -0.09 -15.06
CA LEU A 40 1.79 -0.75 -13.89
C LEU A 40 2.54 -0.44 -12.58
N THR A 41 3.83 -0.11 -12.64
CA THR A 41 4.66 0.05 -11.42
C THR A 41 4.89 1.51 -11.02
N LEU A 42 5.36 2.35 -11.94
CA LEU A 42 5.91 3.69 -11.65
C LEU A 42 5.02 4.83 -12.12
N ASP A 43 4.06 4.57 -13.00
CA ASP A 43 3.25 5.63 -13.58
C ASP A 43 2.33 6.29 -12.53
N THR A 44 2.36 7.62 -12.48
CA THR A 44 1.53 8.39 -11.55
C THR A 44 0.23 8.89 -12.18
N SER A 45 0.02 8.72 -13.49
CA SER A 45 -1.24 9.09 -14.15
C SER A 45 -2.36 8.12 -13.82
N HIS A 46 -2.04 6.85 -13.61
CA HIS A 46 -3.02 5.80 -13.33
C HIS A 46 -3.12 5.46 -11.83
N PRO A 47 -4.33 5.48 -11.22
CA PRO A 47 -4.50 5.23 -9.79
C PRO A 47 -4.23 3.79 -9.34
N GLY A 48 -4.25 2.80 -10.24
CA GLY A 48 -3.95 1.40 -9.94
C GLY A 48 -2.47 1.02 -10.06
N SER A 49 -1.58 1.99 -10.34
CA SER A 49 -0.15 1.71 -10.32
C SER A 49 0.33 1.42 -8.89
N VAL A 50 1.40 0.63 -8.77
CA VAL A 50 1.92 0.24 -7.44
C VAL A 50 2.35 1.47 -6.63
N ILE A 51 2.98 2.46 -7.26
CA ILE A 51 3.38 3.70 -6.57
C ILE A 51 2.17 4.47 -6.03
N ARG A 52 1.07 4.59 -6.79
CA ARG A 52 -0.16 5.26 -6.35
C ARG A 52 -0.87 4.49 -5.25
N CYS A 53 -0.87 3.17 -5.33
CA CYS A 53 -1.44 2.31 -4.29
C CYS A 53 -0.68 2.49 -2.96
N LEU A 54 0.65 2.51 -2.99
CA LEU A 54 1.47 2.73 -1.80
C LEU A 54 1.33 4.14 -1.23
N ASP A 55 1.23 5.15 -2.08
CA ASP A 55 1.01 6.54 -1.66
C ASP A 55 -0.33 6.68 -0.91
N ARG A 56 -1.42 6.14 -1.50
CA ARG A 56 -2.73 6.08 -0.83
C ARG A 56 -2.71 5.28 0.47
N ALA A 57 -2.02 4.13 0.48
CA ALA A 57 -1.90 3.31 1.69
C ALA A 57 -1.15 4.05 2.81
N ARG A 58 -0.09 4.80 2.46
CA ARG A 58 0.65 5.64 3.40
C ARG A 58 -0.19 6.80 3.93
N ASP A 59 -0.98 7.44 3.08
CA ASP A 59 -1.88 8.52 3.51
C ASP A 59 -2.99 8.00 4.42
N ASN A 60 -3.55 6.83 4.12
CA ASN A 60 -4.47 6.13 5.03
C ASN A 60 -3.79 5.83 6.38
N ALA A 61 -2.54 5.35 6.36
CA ALA A 61 -1.77 5.09 7.57
C ALA A 61 -1.46 6.36 8.38
N LYS A 62 -1.26 7.51 7.73
CA LYS A 62 -1.12 8.83 8.40
C LYS A 62 -2.41 9.20 9.11
N ALA A 63 -3.56 9.02 8.45
CA ALA A 63 -4.87 9.35 9.02
C ALA A 63 -5.16 8.56 10.30
N VAL A 64 -4.75 7.29 10.36
CA VAL A 64 -4.93 6.42 11.54
C VAL A 64 -3.69 6.29 12.41
N ARG A 65 -2.73 7.23 12.30
CA ARG A 65 -1.40 7.11 12.94
C ARG A 65 -1.45 6.90 14.46
N THR A 66 -2.47 7.44 15.12
CA THR A 66 -2.69 7.33 16.57
C THR A 66 -3.13 5.93 17.01
N ALA A 67 -3.79 5.18 16.13
CA ALA A 67 -4.19 3.80 16.35
C ALA A 67 -3.14 2.80 15.84
N LEU A 68 -2.26 3.22 14.94
CA LEU A 68 -1.26 2.36 14.29
C LEU A 68 -0.02 2.11 15.15
N SER A 69 0.45 0.86 15.22
CA SER A 69 1.70 0.51 15.90
C SER A 69 2.91 1.12 15.19
N ARG A 70 4.02 1.28 15.93
CA ARG A 70 5.28 1.78 15.37
C ARG A 70 5.81 0.85 14.27
N GLU A 71 5.64 -0.46 14.44
CA GLU A 71 6.09 -1.48 13.49
C GLU A 71 5.32 -1.39 12.17
N ALA A 72 3.99 -1.34 12.23
CA ALA A 72 3.15 -1.20 11.04
C ALA A 72 3.44 0.13 10.30
N TRP A 73 3.59 1.23 11.04
CA TRP A 73 3.99 2.52 10.46
C TRP A 73 5.37 2.47 9.77
N THR A 74 6.32 1.72 10.33
CA THR A 74 7.66 1.61 9.76
C THR A 74 7.63 0.75 8.50
N ALA A 75 6.87 -0.36 8.48
CA ALA A 75 6.72 -1.24 7.33
C ALA A 75 6.12 -0.49 6.12
N ILE A 76 5.02 0.26 6.31
CA ILE A 76 4.41 1.00 5.19
C ILE A 76 5.34 2.10 4.65
N ASN A 77 6.09 2.79 5.51
CA ASN A 77 7.06 3.78 5.06
C ASN A 77 8.24 3.16 4.32
N ARG A 78 8.73 1.98 4.75
CA ARG A 78 9.78 1.25 4.02
C ARG A 78 9.29 0.82 2.65
N ALA A 79 8.07 0.26 2.56
CA ALA A 79 7.47 -0.10 1.28
C ALA A 79 7.40 1.09 0.32
N TRP A 80 7.04 2.28 0.82
CA TRP A 80 7.01 3.51 0.02
C TRP A 80 8.41 3.98 -0.42
N LEU A 81 9.40 3.95 0.49
CA LEU A 81 10.78 4.36 0.18
C LEU A 81 11.45 3.49 -0.89
N VAL A 82 11.03 2.23 -1.04
CA VAL A 82 11.50 1.33 -2.10
C VAL A 82 11.17 1.88 -3.50
N PHE A 83 10.04 2.60 -3.64
CA PHE A 83 9.63 3.22 -4.90
C PHE A 83 10.11 4.66 -5.06
N GLU A 84 10.14 5.46 -3.98
CA GLU A 84 10.57 6.86 -4.05
C GLU A 84 11.98 7.02 -4.63
N ASN A 85 12.88 6.07 -4.35
CA ASN A 85 14.25 6.10 -4.84
C ASN A 85 14.39 5.66 -6.31
N ARG A 86 13.31 5.32 -7.03
CA ARG A 86 13.39 4.84 -8.42
C ARG A 86 12.51 5.65 -9.36
N ASN A 87 13.17 6.31 -10.30
CA ASN A 87 12.52 7.10 -11.36
C ASN A 87 12.59 6.41 -12.75
N GLN A 88 13.13 5.19 -12.84
CA GLN A 88 13.32 4.47 -14.10
C GLN A 88 13.03 2.98 -13.95
N VAL A 89 12.51 2.37 -15.02
CA VAL A 89 12.37 0.91 -15.11
C VAL A 89 13.75 0.30 -15.29
N GLY A 90 14.18 -0.44 -14.28
CA GLY A 90 15.42 -1.21 -14.33
C GLY A 90 15.28 -2.44 -15.23
N ASP A 91 16.34 -3.24 -15.32
CA ASP A 91 16.29 -4.54 -15.98
C ASP A 91 15.19 -5.44 -15.36
N THR A 92 14.76 -6.48 -16.09
CA THR A 92 13.73 -7.43 -15.65
C THR A 92 14.05 -7.99 -14.25
N ALA A 93 15.31 -8.32 -13.98
CA ALA A 93 15.76 -8.78 -12.66
C ALA A 93 15.58 -7.72 -11.56
N GLN A 94 15.87 -6.45 -11.87
CA GLN A 94 15.73 -5.33 -10.92
C GLN A 94 14.26 -5.01 -10.63
N THR A 95 13.39 -5.19 -11.62
CA THR A 95 11.93 -5.06 -11.48
C THR A 95 11.38 -6.20 -10.63
N LEU A 96 11.81 -7.44 -10.85
CA LEU A 96 11.37 -8.57 -10.03
C LEU A 96 11.81 -8.40 -8.56
N SER A 97 13.07 -8.00 -8.35
CA SER A 97 13.59 -7.69 -7.01
C SER A 97 12.81 -6.56 -6.32
N LEU A 98 12.37 -5.55 -7.08
CA LEU A 98 11.51 -4.48 -6.56
C LEU A 98 10.19 -5.05 -6.03
N VAL A 99 9.50 -5.81 -6.88
CA VAL A 99 8.19 -6.38 -6.54
C VAL A 99 8.32 -7.31 -5.33
N GLU A 100 9.38 -8.10 -5.25
CA GLU A 100 9.65 -8.95 -4.08
C GLU A 100 9.95 -8.15 -2.81
N ALA A 101 10.74 -7.07 -2.90
CA ALA A 101 10.98 -6.19 -1.76
C ALA A 101 9.67 -5.58 -1.22
N VAL A 102 8.79 -5.14 -2.11
CA VAL A 102 7.50 -4.54 -1.76
C VAL A 102 6.55 -5.57 -1.15
N LYS A 103 6.49 -6.78 -1.72
CA LYS A 103 5.73 -7.90 -1.14
C LYS A 103 6.22 -8.22 0.27
N ASN A 104 7.53 -8.22 0.51
CA ASN A 104 8.10 -8.52 1.83
C ASN A 104 7.73 -7.46 2.87
N GLU A 105 7.81 -6.18 2.52
CA GLU A 105 7.38 -5.09 3.42
C GLU A 105 5.85 -5.13 3.67
N THR A 106 5.07 -5.48 2.64
CA THR A 106 3.60 -5.62 2.77
C THR A 106 3.23 -6.77 3.72
N ARG A 107 3.91 -7.92 3.62
CA ARG A 107 3.74 -9.03 4.59
C ARG A 107 4.14 -8.62 6.00
N GLY A 108 5.21 -7.83 6.14
CA GLY A 108 5.61 -7.26 7.42
C GLY A 108 4.54 -6.35 8.02
N PHE A 109 3.92 -5.50 7.19
CA PHE A 109 2.78 -4.67 7.58
C PHE A 109 1.59 -5.52 8.03
N GLU A 110 1.21 -6.54 7.25
CA GLU A 110 0.12 -7.45 7.59
C GLU A 110 0.36 -8.15 8.92
N GLY A 111 1.57 -8.67 9.16
CA GLY A 111 1.94 -9.29 10.43
C GLY A 111 1.83 -8.33 11.61
N ALA A 112 2.27 -7.08 11.45
CA ALA A 112 2.15 -6.06 12.48
C ALA A 112 0.68 -5.71 12.77
N VAL A 113 -0.17 -5.60 11.73
CA VAL A 113 -1.61 -5.37 11.88
C VAL A 113 -2.30 -6.58 12.52
N HIS A 114 -1.92 -7.81 12.19
CA HIS A 114 -2.48 -9.01 12.79
C HIS A 114 -2.16 -9.08 14.28
N GLN A 115 -0.91 -8.79 14.65
CA GLN A 115 -0.49 -8.71 16.05
C GLN A 115 -1.22 -7.60 16.79
N MET A 116 -1.53 -6.50 16.09
CA MET A 116 -2.38 -5.46 16.63
C MET A 116 -3.79 -5.99 16.94
N LEU A 117 -4.50 -6.54 15.96
CA LEU A 117 -5.85 -7.06 16.15
C LEU A 117 -5.94 -8.12 17.26
N ARG A 118 -4.89 -8.92 17.43
CA ARG A 118 -4.80 -9.94 18.49
C ARG A 118 -4.63 -9.36 19.89
N ASN A 119 -3.96 -8.23 20.04
CA ASN A 119 -3.68 -7.61 21.33
C ASN A 119 -4.59 -6.39 21.55
N GLN A 120 -5.84 -6.57 22.00
CA GLN A 120 -6.90 -5.52 22.08
C GLN A 120 -6.58 -4.21 22.85
N SER A 121 -5.37 -4.06 23.40
CA SER A 121 -4.95 -2.93 24.24
C SER A 121 -4.67 -1.60 23.53
N HIS A 122 -4.51 -1.55 22.20
CA HIS A 122 -4.06 -0.32 21.52
C HIS A 122 -5.14 0.42 20.69
N TRP A 123 -6.18 -0.24 20.18
CA TRP A 123 -7.26 0.46 19.47
C TRP A 123 -8.45 0.81 20.38
N ALA A 124 -8.61 0.14 21.53
CA ALA A 124 -9.68 0.42 22.50
C ALA A 124 -9.43 1.69 23.36
N ARG A 125 -8.16 2.13 23.50
CA ARG A 125 -7.81 3.21 24.43
C ARG A 125 -8.19 4.63 23.96
N PRO A 126 -8.11 5.01 22.68
CA PRO A 126 -8.52 6.35 22.25
C PRO A 126 -10.03 6.59 22.44
N TRP A 127 -10.86 5.60 22.12
CA TRP A 127 -12.33 5.72 22.21
C TRP A 127 -12.85 5.65 23.66
N ALA A 128 -12.27 4.75 24.48
CA ALA A 128 -12.62 4.67 25.90
C ALA A 128 -12.18 5.93 26.66
N ALA A 129 -11.00 6.49 26.37
CA ALA A 129 -10.53 7.73 26.98
C ALA A 129 -11.42 8.93 26.61
N TRP A 130 -11.89 9.02 25.35
CA TRP A 130 -12.81 10.08 24.91
C TRP A 130 -14.19 9.97 25.57
N SER A 131 -14.71 8.74 25.74
CA SER A 131 -15.99 8.50 26.45
C SER A 131 -15.92 8.81 27.95
N ILE A 132 -14.76 8.58 28.59
CA ILE A 132 -14.53 8.92 30.00
C ILE A 132 -14.37 10.44 30.20
N ALA A 133 -13.75 11.14 29.24
CA ALA A 133 -13.58 12.59 29.31
C ALA A 133 -14.89 13.37 29.02
N THR A 134 -15.82 12.80 28.25
CA THR A 134 -17.11 13.43 27.89
C THR A 134 -18.25 13.06 28.85
N SER A 135 -18.15 11.94 29.56
CA SER A 135 -19.08 11.60 30.65
C SER A 135 -18.68 12.33 31.93
N GLY A 136 -19.00 13.63 31.98
CA GLY A 136 -18.86 14.47 33.17
C GLY A 136 -19.71 13.99 34.36
N ARG A 137 -19.33 12.89 35.01
CA ARG A 137 -19.80 12.53 36.35
C ARG A 137 -18.73 12.85 37.38
N ARG A 138 -18.78 14.09 37.84
CA ARG A 138 -18.29 14.49 39.15
C ARG A 138 -19.05 13.69 40.21
N SER A 139 -18.37 12.81 40.94
CA SER A 139 -18.66 12.62 42.37
C SER A 139 -17.50 11.91 43.05
N CYS A 140 -16.66 12.73 43.67
CA CYS A 140 -15.76 12.38 44.76
C CYS A 140 -16.54 11.64 45.86
N ARG A 141 -16.04 10.47 46.32
CA ARG A 141 -16.32 9.87 47.65
C ARG A 141 -15.47 8.61 47.90
N ARG A 142 -14.13 8.71 47.82
CA ARG A 142 -13.26 7.68 48.46
C ARG A 142 -11.85 8.19 48.77
N CYS A 143 -11.77 9.31 49.47
CA CYS A 143 -10.59 9.70 50.26
C CYS A 143 -11.08 9.99 51.68
N ARG A 144 -11.33 8.94 52.46
CA ARG A 144 -11.38 8.93 53.93
C ARG A 144 -11.62 7.49 54.41
N ARG A 145 -10.53 6.73 54.52
CA ARG A 145 -10.16 5.87 55.65
C ARG A 145 -8.88 5.13 55.28
#